data_AF-A0A919VRQ4-F1
#
_entry.id   AF-A0A919VRQ4-F1
#
_cell.length_a   1.000
_cell.length_b   1.000
_cell.length_c   1.000
_cell.angle_alpha   90.00
_cell.angle_beta   90.00
_cell.angle_gamma   90.00
#
_symmetry.space_group_name_H-M   'P 1'
#
loop_
_entity.id
_entity.type
_entity.pdbx_description
1 polymer ?
#
loop_
_entity_poly.entity_id
_entity_poly.type
_entity_poly.pdbx_seq_one_letter_code
_entity_poly.pdbx_strand_id
1 'polypeptide(L)'
;MVWRAGVDLSRLLAVSLTGSDKMRVTSRGQDAVRILLIISASATPIPPPAGDPALADVVAVLESQVLLQKLDFWVRNPDFLADELLNEYERGGGAEFLELAGDILASDEPEVRRYPMVRYLFGAFEPLDDALAVLRSAHLVVPRKRASAAGRIQRHDYYLTRAGRSAADQIVHEVPEFTYFVDRTRLVARLADGHGGSRLKARQYQQDEYRDAVIGDRIATIAPRVQERWRRCADGRRPPAAPAA
;
A
#
# COMPACT_ATOMS: atom_id res chain seq x y z
N MET A 1 23.65 -2.39 -31.74
CA MET A 1 23.24 -3.54 -30.91
C MET A 1 22.03 -3.09 -30.08
N VAL A 2 20.82 -3.43 -30.52
CA VAL A 2 19.56 -2.88 -30.02
C VAL A 2 18.94 -3.87 -29.04
N TRP A 3 18.85 -3.52 -27.75
CA TRP A 3 18.09 -4.28 -26.77
C TRP A 3 16.61 -3.89 -26.86
N ARG A 4 15.77 -4.79 -27.35
CA ARG A 4 14.31 -4.75 -27.17
C ARG A 4 13.96 -5.70 -26.03
N ALA A 5 13.68 -5.17 -24.84
CA ALA A 5 13.03 -5.91 -23.77
C ALA A 5 11.60 -5.38 -23.63
N GLY A 6 10.70 -5.91 -24.45
CA GLY A 6 9.26 -5.73 -24.27
C GLY A 6 8.79 -6.73 -23.22
N VAL A 7 8.40 -6.25 -22.05
CA VAL A 7 7.63 -7.04 -21.10
C VAL A 7 6.24 -7.21 -21.71
N ASP A 8 5.83 -8.45 -21.98
CA ASP A 8 4.51 -8.76 -22.52
C ASP A 8 3.44 -8.65 -21.42
N LEU A 9 2.80 -7.49 -21.34
CA LEU A 9 1.77 -7.15 -20.35
C LEU A 9 0.48 -7.96 -20.53
N SER A 10 0.25 -8.56 -21.71
CA SER A 10 -0.95 -9.36 -21.97
C SER A 10 -0.99 -10.65 -21.12
N ARG A 11 0.17 -11.15 -20.69
CA ARG A 11 0.28 -12.30 -19.79
C ARG A 11 -0.03 -11.99 -18.32
N LEU A 12 -0.07 -10.73 -17.91
CA LEU A 12 -0.44 -10.33 -16.55
C LEU A 12 -1.97 -10.24 -16.33
N LEU A 13 -2.75 -10.19 -17.41
CA LEU A 13 -4.19 -9.88 -17.39
C LEU A 13 -5.11 -11.10 -17.56
N ALA A 14 -4.57 -12.30 -17.82
CA ALA A 14 -5.40 -13.49 -18.05
C ALA A 14 -5.62 -14.31 -16.77
N VAL A 15 -6.76 -14.15 -16.09
CA VAL A 15 -7.30 -15.17 -15.17
C VAL A 15 -8.78 -15.41 -15.45
N SER A 16 -9.05 -16.68 -15.76
CA SER A 16 -10.33 -17.28 -16.17
C SER A 16 -11.37 -17.31 -15.04
N LEU A 17 -12.63 -17.06 -15.40
CA LEU A 17 -13.82 -17.15 -14.55
C LEU A 17 -14.45 -18.54 -14.70
N THR A 18 -14.18 -19.46 -13.76
CA THR A 18 -15.05 -20.62 -13.51
C THR A 18 -15.04 -20.96 -12.02
N GLY A 19 -16.24 -21.12 -11.45
CA GLY A 19 -16.51 -21.07 -10.01
C GLY A 19 -16.07 -22.29 -9.18
N SER A 20 -15.50 -21.97 -8.03
CA SER A 20 -15.63 -22.60 -6.70
C SER A 20 -14.84 -21.67 -5.77
N ASP A 21 -15.21 -21.56 -4.49
CA ASP A 21 -14.60 -20.66 -3.49
C ASP A 21 -13.12 -21.03 -3.22
N LYS A 22 -12.26 -20.74 -4.21
CA LYS A 22 -10.82 -20.96 -4.25
C LYS A 22 -10.18 -19.61 -4.51
N MET A 23 -9.95 -18.90 -3.42
CA MET A 23 -8.73 -18.15 -3.12
C MET A 23 -7.99 -17.62 -4.36
N ARG A 24 -8.30 -16.40 -4.80
CA ARG A 24 -7.44 -15.70 -5.75
C ARG A 24 -6.12 -15.34 -5.08
N VAL A 25 -5.10 -16.16 -5.30
CA VAL A 25 -3.70 -15.83 -5.05
C VAL A 25 -3.27 -14.92 -6.20
N THR A 26 -2.83 -13.70 -5.89
CA THR A 26 -2.19 -12.82 -6.88
C THR A 26 -1.02 -13.55 -7.52
N SER A 27 -0.79 -13.31 -8.81
CA SER A 27 0.46 -13.77 -9.40
C SER A 27 1.63 -12.95 -8.84
N ARG A 28 2.83 -13.55 -8.79
CA ARG A 28 4.06 -12.84 -8.42
C ARG A 28 4.27 -11.54 -9.21
N GLY A 29 3.84 -11.51 -10.47
CA GLY A 29 3.90 -10.31 -11.31
C GLY A 29 2.92 -9.23 -10.88
N GLN A 30 1.69 -9.59 -10.50
CA GLN A 30 0.71 -8.64 -9.94
C GLN A 30 1.20 -8.05 -8.62
N ASP A 31 1.80 -8.86 -7.75
CA ASP A 31 2.41 -8.37 -6.51
C ASP A 31 3.62 -7.47 -6.76
N ALA A 32 4.47 -7.80 -7.73
CA ALA A 32 5.58 -6.96 -8.13
C ALA A 32 5.10 -5.60 -8.65
N VAL A 33 4.07 -5.56 -9.51
CA VAL A 33 3.47 -4.31 -10.01
C VAL A 33 2.95 -3.47 -8.85
N ARG A 34 2.14 -4.07 -7.97
CA ARG A 34 1.59 -3.38 -6.79
C ARG A 34 2.68 -2.79 -5.91
N ILE A 35 3.69 -3.58 -5.55
CA ILE A 35 4.81 -3.14 -4.71
C ILE A 35 5.62 -2.03 -5.40
N LEU A 36 5.87 -2.15 -6.70
CA LEU A 36 6.55 -1.10 -7.47
C LEU A 36 5.76 0.20 -7.42
N LEU A 37 4.46 0.17 -7.68
CA LEU A 37 3.61 1.38 -7.68
C LEU A 37 3.56 2.03 -6.28
N ILE A 38 3.47 1.23 -5.21
CA ILE A 38 3.52 1.75 -3.84
C ILE A 38 4.86 2.43 -3.56
N ILE A 39 5.99 1.77 -3.85
CA ILE A 39 7.32 2.37 -3.67
C ILE A 39 7.43 3.64 -4.51
N SER A 40 7.03 3.58 -5.77
CA SER A 40 7.13 4.69 -6.71
C SER A 40 6.33 5.92 -6.29
N ALA A 41 5.19 5.72 -5.61
CA ALA A 41 4.30 6.78 -5.16
C ALA A 41 4.67 7.38 -3.79
N SER A 42 5.50 6.70 -2.99
CA SER A 42 5.80 7.09 -1.60
C SER A 42 7.29 7.23 -1.26
N ALA A 43 8.19 6.81 -2.15
CA ALA A 43 9.62 6.96 -1.94
C ALA A 43 10.04 8.45 -1.98
N THR A 44 10.97 8.80 -1.10
CA THR A 44 11.53 10.16 -1.01
C THR A 44 12.64 10.32 -2.04
N PRO A 45 12.65 11.39 -2.86
CA PRO A 45 13.74 11.66 -3.79
C PRO A 45 15.09 11.77 -3.09
N ILE A 46 16.12 11.17 -3.66
CA ILE A 46 17.50 11.27 -3.16
C ILE A 46 18.48 11.40 -4.34
N PRO A 47 19.64 12.04 -4.14
CA PRO A 47 20.74 11.88 -5.07
C PRO A 47 21.25 10.42 -5.04
N PRO A 48 21.83 9.90 -6.13
CA PRO A 48 22.47 8.61 -6.14
C PRO A 48 23.53 8.51 -5.02
N PRO A 49 23.47 7.49 -4.14
CA PRO A 49 24.48 7.28 -3.12
C PRO A 49 25.87 7.09 -3.73
N ALA A 50 26.86 7.81 -3.21
CA ALA A 50 28.25 7.63 -3.63
C ALA A 50 28.80 6.27 -3.16
N GLY A 51 29.65 5.66 -3.99
CA GLY A 51 30.43 4.48 -3.61
C GLY A 51 29.74 3.12 -3.71
N ASP A 52 28.47 3.05 -4.14
CA ASP A 52 27.80 1.78 -4.50
C ASP A 52 27.38 1.83 -5.98
N PRO A 53 28.11 1.19 -6.91
CA PRO A 53 27.78 1.17 -8.33
C PRO A 53 26.37 0.62 -8.62
N ALA A 54 25.86 -0.28 -7.77
CA ALA A 54 24.52 -0.84 -7.93
C ALA A 54 23.40 0.13 -7.49
N LEU A 55 23.77 1.30 -6.93
CA LEU A 55 22.85 2.40 -6.62
C LEU A 55 23.10 3.63 -7.51
N ALA A 56 23.92 3.52 -8.55
CA ALA A 56 24.31 4.68 -9.38
C ALA A 56 23.13 5.35 -10.11
N ASP A 57 22.06 4.62 -10.38
CA ASP A 57 20.88 5.09 -11.11
C ASP A 57 19.63 5.25 -10.24
N VAL A 58 19.77 5.19 -8.92
CA VAL A 58 18.64 5.39 -8.00
C VAL A 58 18.22 6.85 -7.95
N VAL A 59 16.91 7.06 -7.82
CA VAL A 59 16.28 8.39 -7.83
C VAL A 59 15.48 8.68 -6.56
N ALA A 60 15.07 7.63 -5.83
CA ALA A 60 14.31 7.76 -4.61
C ALA A 60 14.53 6.55 -3.70
N VAL A 61 14.19 6.69 -2.42
CA VAL A 61 14.25 5.60 -1.44
C VAL A 61 12.98 5.55 -0.61
N LEU A 62 12.43 4.34 -0.43
CA LEU A 62 11.47 4.06 0.62
C LEU A 62 12.22 3.40 1.78
N GLU A 63 12.32 4.12 2.87
CA GLU A 63 12.99 3.62 4.08
C GLU A 63 12.02 2.76 4.91
N SER A 64 12.49 1.60 5.38
CA SER A 64 11.76 0.64 6.21
C SER A 64 10.74 -0.26 5.50
N GLN A 65 10.95 -1.57 5.63
CA GLN A 65 9.95 -2.60 5.31
C GLN A 65 8.67 -2.47 6.12
N VAL A 66 8.72 -1.96 7.35
CA VAL A 66 7.51 -1.72 8.12
C VAL A 66 6.66 -0.67 7.40
N LEU A 67 7.26 0.43 6.92
CA LEU A 67 6.51 1.43 6.17
C LEU A 67 5.89 0.84 4.90
N LEU A 68 6.66 0.08 4.12
CA LEU A 68 6.15 -0.59 2.91
C LEU A 68 4.96 -1.51 3.20
N GLN A 69 5.05 -2.36 4.22
CA GLN A 69 3.95 -3.26 4.60
C GLN A 69 2.71 -2.50 5.10
N LYS A 70 2.90 -1.36 5.78
CA LYS A 70 1.77 -0.54 6.24
C LYS A 70 1.07 0.13 5.07
N LEU A 71 1.83 0.73 4.14
CA LEU A 71 1.27 1.30 2.92
C LEU A 71 0.51 0.23 2.12
N ASP A 72 1.11 -0.94 1.94
CA ASP A 72 0.48 -2.05 1.25
C ASP A 72 -0.84 -2.49 1.90
N PHE A 73 -0.86 -2.55 3.23
CA PHE A 73 -2.09 -2.86 3.96
C PHE A 73 -3.24 -1.91 3.63
N TRP A 74 -3.03 -0.60 3.75
CA TRP A 74 -4.08 0.39 3.52
C TRP A 74 -4.57 0.40 2.07
N VAL A 75 -3.65 0.16 1.14
CA VAL A 75 -3.95 0.06 -0.29
C VAL A 75 -4.77 -1.20 -0.62
N ARG A 76 -4.54 -2.31 0.09
CA ARG A 76 -5.27 -3.57 -0.09
C ARG A 76 -6.59 -3.66 0.67
N ASN A 77 -6.78 -2.79 1.67
CA ASN A 77 -7.94 -2.76 2.55
C ASN A 77 -8.55 -1.35 2.54
N PRO A 78 -9.17 -0.95 1.40
CA PRO A 78 -9.71 0.40 1.22
C PRO A 78 -10.82 0.75 2.23
N ASP A 79 -11.53 -0.23 2.76
CA ASP A 79 -12.50 -0.08 3.85
C ASP A 79 -11.87 0.46 5.14
N PHE A 80 -10.66 0.00 5.48
CA PHE A 80 -9.92 0.57 6.60
C PHE A 80 -9.53 2.01 6.31
N LEU A 81 -9.05 2.30 5.09
CA LEU A 81 -8.70 3.67 4.70
C LEU A 81 -9.90 4.62 4.77
N ALA A 82 -11.07 4.19 4.30
CA ALA A 82 -12.31 4.93 4.41
C ALA A 82 -12.68 5.20 5.88
N ASP A 83 -12.54 4.22 6.76
CA ASP A 83 -12.78 4.42 8.19
C ASP A 83 -11.83 5.45 8.82
N GLU A 84 -10.57 5.46 8.40
CA GLU A 84 -9.60 6.45 8.88
C GLU A 84 -9.90 7.86 8.38
N LEU A 85 -10.42 8.01 7.16
CA LEU A 85 -10.90 9.30 6.65
C LEU A 85 -12.13 9.79 7.45
N LEU A 86 -13.04 8.89 7.82
CA LEU A 86 -14.16 9.23 8.70
C LEU A 86 -13.68 9.68 10.09
N ASN A 87 -12.60 9.08 10.62
CA ASN A 87 -11.97 9.55 11.85
C ASN A 87 -11.47 11.01 11.71
N GLU A 88 -10.84 11.38 10.60
CA GLU A 88 -10.38 12.74 10.36
C GLU A 88 -11.54 13.74 10.23
N TYR A 89 -12.60 13.38 9.51
CA TYR A 89 -13.82 14.18 9.43
C TYR A 89 -14.44 14.44 10.81
N GLU A 90 -14.61 13.38 11.62
CA GLU A 90 -15.23 13.50 12.95
C GLU A 90 -14.37 14.30 13.95
N ARG A 91 -13.04 14.29 13.79
CA ARG A 91 -12.11 15.13 14.57
C ARG A 91 -12.18 16.61 14.22
N GLY A 92 -13.02 17.00 13.26
CA GLY A 92 -13.18 18.38 12.80
C GLY A 92 -12.40 18.71 11.53
N GLY A 93 -11.93 17.69 10.80
CA GLY A 93 -11.47 17.85 9.43
C GLY A 93 -12.58 18.31 8.48
N GLY A 94 -12.22 18.69 7.26
CA GLY A 94 -13.18 19.21 6.29
C GLY A 94 -14.03 18.11 5.64
N ALA A 95 -15.07 18.55 4.92
CA ALA A 95 -16.03 17.68 4.24
C ALA A 95 -15.37 16.79 3.16
N GLU A 96 -14.19 17.18 2.66
CA GLU A 96 -13.41 16.41 1.70
C GLU A 96 -13.06 15.01 2.20
N PHE A 97 -12.89 14.83 3.52
CA PHE A 97 -12.62 13.50 4.08
C PHE A 97 -13.86 12.59 4.01
N LEU A 98 -15.05 13.14 4.22
CA LEU A 98 -16.30 12.41 4.10
C LEU A 98 -16.59 12.03 2.63
N GLU A 99 -16.31 12.95 1.71
CA GLU A 99 -16.43 12.72 0.27
C GLU A 99 -15.46 11.62 -0.19
N LEU A 100 -14.17 11.72 0.15
CA LEU A 100 -13.17 10.71 -0.18
C LEU A 100 -13.50 9.32 0.41
N ALA A 101 -14.04 9.26 1.64
CA ALA A 101 -14.49 8.01 2.22
C ALA A 101 -15.65 7.41 1.40
N GLY A 102 -16.59 8.26 0.96
CA GLY A 102 -17.71 7.85 0.11
C GLY A 102 -17.25 7.30 -1.23
N ASP A 103 -16.33 7.99 -1.90
CA ASP A 103 -15.76 7.57 -3.18
C ASP A 103 -15.08 6.20 -3.06
N ILE A 104 -14.33 5.98 -1.99
CA ILE A 104 -13.67 4.69 -1.71
C ILE A 104 -14.72 3.58 -1.52
N LEU A 105 -15.77 3.83 -0.75
CA LEU A 105 -16.79 2.83 -0.45
C LEU A 105 -17.75 2.53 -1.61
N ALA A 106 -17.99 3.52 -2.48
CA ALA A 106 -18.88 3.41 -3.64
C ALA A 106 -18.18 2.86 -4.88
N SER A 107 -16.84 2.85 -4.91
CA SER A 107 -16.08 2.23 -5.97
C SER A 107 -16.21 0.69 -5.93
N ASP A 108 -16.02 0.01 -7.07
CA ASP A 108 -15.92 -1.46 -7.13
C ASP A 108 -14.62 -2.01 -6.46
N GLU A 109 -13.86 -1.15 -5.77
CA GLU A 109 -12.58 -1.44 -5.13
C GLU A 109 -12.65 -2.50 -4.00
N PRO A 110 -13.70 -2.55 -3.13
CA PRO A 110 -13.77 -3.49 -2.01
C PRO A 110 -14.01 -4.96 -2.41
N GLU A 111 -14.64 -5.22 -3.57
CA GLU A 111 -15.06 -6.57 -3.98
C GLU A 111 -14.13 -7.21 -5.03
N VAL A 112 -13.52 -6.42 -5.92
CA VAL A 112 -12.67 -6.95 -7.02
C VAL A 112 -11.17 -6.95 -6.68
N ARG A 113 -10.72 -6.05 -5.78
CA ARG A 113 -9.29 -5.74 -5.56
C ARG A 113 -8.82 -5.94 -4.11
N ARG A 114 -9.69 -6.47 -3.24
CA ARG A 114 -9.34 -6.78 -1.85
C ARG A 114 -8.49 -8.04 -1.77
N TYR A 115 -7.24 -7.86 -1.36
CA TYR A 115 -6.33 -8.96 -1.07
C TYR A 115 -6.10 -8.98 0.45
N PRO A 116 -6.85 -9.75 1.24
CA PRO A 116 -6.71 -9.73 2.69
C PRO A 116 -5.29 -10.11 3.10
N MET A 117 -4.69 -9.32 4.00
CA MET A 117 -3.38 -9.63 4.59
C MET A 117 -3.55 -10.54 5.81
N VAL A 118 -2.51 -11.31 6.12
CA VAL A 118 -2.47 -12.15 7.31
C VAL A 118 -2.02 -11.32 8.51
N ARG A 119 -2.68 -11.50 9.67
CA ARG A 119 -2.20 -10.95 10.92
C ARG A 119 -0.98 -11.74 11.39
N TYR A 120 0.15 -11.07 11.52
CA TYR A 120 1.35 -11.61 12.16
C TYR A 120 1.72 -10.78 13.39
N LEU A 121 2.65 -11.24 14.22
CA LEU A 121 3.01 -10.73 15.56
C LEU A 121 2.78 -9.20 15.76
N PHE A 122 3.27 -8.36 14.83
CA PHE A 122 3.23 -6.90 14.96
C PHE A 122 2.36 -6.17 13.90
N GLY A 123 1.55 -6.90 13.15
CA GLY A 123 0.51 -6.35 12.29
C GLY A 123 0.20 -7.20 11.06
N ALA A 124 -0.51 -6.59 10.10
CA ALA A 124 -0.64 -7.12 8.75
C ALA A 124 0.74 -7.40 8.13
N PHE A 125 0.94 -8.60 7.63
CA PHE A 125 2.19 -9.07 7.06
C PHE A 125 1.95 -9.74 5.70
N GLU A 126 2.87 -9.49 4.77
CA GLU A 126 2.94 -10.14 3.47
C GLU A 126 4.41 -10.52 3.22
N PRO A 127 4.72 -11.75 2.79
CA PRO A 127 6.03 -12.11 2.27
C PRO A 127 6.36 -11.26 1.03
N LEU A 128 7.40 -10.44 1.11
CA LEU A 128 7.77 -9.53 0.01
C LEU A 128 8.81 -10.13 -0.94
N ASP A 129 9.45 -11.25 -0.57
CA ASP A 129 10.64 -11.76 -1.26
C ASP A 129 10.38 -12.08 -2.74
N ASP A 130 9.24 -12.69 -3.07
CA ASP A 130 8.90 -13.06 -4.46
C ASP A 130 8.69 -11.81 -5.34
N ALA A 131 7.91 -10.84 -4.85
CA ALA A 131 7.68 -9.58 -5.56
C ALA A 131 8.99 -8.79 -5.71
N LEU A 132 9.79 -8.70 -4.65
CA LEU A 132 11.07 -8.01 -4.67
C LEU A 132 12.11 -8.72 -5.55
N ALA A 133 12.06 -10.05 -5.67
CA ALA A 133 12.93 -10.79 -6.57
C ALA A 133 12.66 -10.44 -8.04
N VAL A 134 11.39 -10.31 -8.42
CA VAL A 134 10.99 -9.85 -9.77
C VAL A 134 11.46 -8.42 -10.03
N LEU A 135 11.25 -7.50 -9.07
CA LEU A 135 11.66 -6.11 -9.23
C LEU A 135 13.18 -5.93 -9.25
N ARG A 136 13.91 -6.72 -8.46
CA ARG A 136 15.36 -6.71 -8.41
C ARG A 136 15.97 -7.30 -9.68
N SER A 137 15.43 -8.40 -10.21
CA SER A 137 15.98 -9.03 -11.42
C SER A 137 15.86 -8.13 -12.65
N ALA A 138 14.83 -7.28 -12.69
CA ALA A 138 14.64 -6.25 -13.71
C ALA A 138 15.31 -4.90 -13.39
N HIS A 139 16.08 -4.80 -12.30
CA HIS A 139 16.74 -3.57 -11.83
C HIS A 139 15.77 -2.37 -11.67
N LEU A 140 14.54 -2.64 -11.23
CA LEU A 140 13.52 -1.61 -10.99
C LEU A 140 13.57 -1.10 -9.54
N VAL A 141 13.85 -2.01 -8.60
CA VAL A 141 14.03 -1.70 -7.18
C VAL A 141 15.25 -2.45 -6.67
N VAL A 142 16.08 -1.77 -5.87
CA VAL A 142 17.26 -2.33 -5.24
C VAL A 142 17.05 -2.40 -3.72
N PRO A 143 16.74 -3.57 -3.16
CA PRO A 143 16.65 -3.75 -1.71
C PRO A 143 18.03 -3.68 -1.06
N ARG A 144 18.12 -3.02 0.10
CA ARG A 144 19.34 -2.97 0.93
C ARG A 144 19.00 -3.18 2.40
N LYS A 145 19.83 -3.95 3.08
CA LYS A 145 19.80 -4.09 4.54
C LYS A 145 20.73 -3.04 5.14
N ARG A 146 20.24 -2.21 6.04
CA ARG A 146 21.03 -1.28 6.84
C ARG A 146 21.38 -1.95 8.16
N ALA A 147 22.66 -2.20 8.38
CA ALA A 147 23.17 -2.71 9.65
C ALA A 147 23.57 -1.58 10.59
N SER A 148 23.51 -1.82 11.90
CA SER A 148 24.18 -0.98 12.90
C SER A 148 25.70 -1.14 12.80
N ALA A 149 26.44 -0.27 13.48
CA ALA A 149 27.88 -0.42 13.66
C ALA A 149 28.25 -1.78 14.30
N ALA A 150 27.33 -2.38 15.08
CA ALA A 150 27.48 -3.70 15.69
C ALA A 150 27.00 -4.87 14.77
N GLY A 151 26.76 -4.62 13.48
CA GLY A 151 26.38 -5.65 12.50
C GLY A 151 24.92 -6.12 12.56
N ARG A 152 24.10 -5.64 13.49
CA ARG A 152 22.68 -6.01 13.59
C ARG A 152 21.88 -5.31 12.50
N ILE A 153 21.09 -6.04 11.73
CA ILE A 153 20.17 -5.45 10.75
C ILE A 153 19.16 -4.57 11.50
N GLN A 154 19.16 -3.28 11.19
CA GLN A 154 18.23 -2.31 11.77
C GLN A 154 17.03 -2.06 10.87
N ARG A 155 17.27 -2.02 9.54
CA ARG A 155 16.25 -1.59 8.59
C ARG A 155 16.47 -2.21 7.22
N HIS A 156 15.38 -2.39 6.49
CA HIS A 156 15.37 -2.78 5.09
C HIS A 156 14.87 -1.58 4.30
N ASP A 157 15.69 -1.08 3.36
CA ASP A 157 15.41 0.07 2.52
C ASP A 157 15.26 -0.37 1.07
N TYR A 158 14.37 0.30 0.33
CA TYR A 158 14.04 -0.02 -1.06
C TYR A 158 14.35 1.17 -1.93
N TYR A 159 15.42 1.07 -2.71
CA TYR A 159 15.86 2.14 -3.61
C TYR A 159 15.16 1.98 -4.96
N LEU A 160 14.44 3.01 -5.38
CA LEU A 160 13.80 3.07 -6.69
C LEU A 160 14.82 3.55 -7.72
N THR A 161 15.02 2.77 -8.77
CA THR A 161 15.88 3.15 -9.90
C THR A 161 15.13 4.06 -10.86
N ARG A 162 15.88 4.77 -11.71
CA ARG A 162 15.26 5.53 -12.81
C ARG A 162 14.41 4.62 -13.72
N ALA A 163 14.89 3.41 -14.00
CA ALA A 163 14.14 2.42 -14.77
C ALA A 163 12.84 2.01 -14.04
N GLY A 164 12.88 1.82 -12.72
CA GLY A 164 11.70 1.54 -11.91
C GLY A 164 10.67 2.67 -11.93
N ARG A 165 11.11 3.93 -11.85
CA ARG A 165 10.24 5.11 -11.99
C ARG A 165 9.56 5.12 -13.36
N SER A 166 10.34 4.99 -14.44
CA SER A 166 9.80 4.95 -15.81
C SER A 166 8.82 3.80 -16.03
N ALA A 167 9.13 2.61 -15.50
CA ALA A 167 8.25 1.45 -15.60
C ALA A 167 6.92 1.69 -14.85
N ALA A 168 6.97 2.27 -13.65
CA ALA A 168 5.76 2.64 -12.91
C ALA A 168 4.89 3.65 -13.69
N ASP A 169 5.51 4.67 -14.28
CA ASP A 169 4.80 5.67 -15.07
C ASP A 169 4.20 5.06 -16.34
N GLN A 170 4.91 4.15 -17.00
CA GLN A 170 4.41 3.43 -18.17
C GLN A 170 3.24 2.50 -17.83
N ILE A 171 3.33 1.75 -16.73
CA ILE A 171 2.24 0.86 -16.27
C ILE A 171 0.95 1.65 -16.07
N VAL A 172 1.02 2.81 -15.40
CA VAL A 172 -0.15 3.67 -15.16
C VAL A 172 -0.66 4.29 -16.46
N HIS A 173 0.23 4.65 -17.38
CA HIS A 173 -0.15 5.18 -18.69
C HIS A 173 -0.89 4.16 -19.55
N GLU A 174 -0.40 2.92 -19.60
CA GLU A 174 -0.94 1.86 -20.46
C GLU A 174 -2.17 1.18 -19.84
N VAL A 175 -2.26 1.13 -18.52
CA VAL A 175 -3.36 0.52 -17.76
C VAL A 175 -3.82 1.51 -16.66
N PRO A 176 -4.65 2.51 -17.01
CA PRO A 176 -5.07 3.58 -16.10
C PRO A 176 -5.74 3.09 -14.81
N GLU A 177 -6.29 1.88 -14.78
CA GLU A 177 -6.86 1.25 -13.59
C GLU A 177 -5.84 1.09 -12.46
N PHE A 178 -4.54 1.08 -12.76
CA PHE A 178 -3.48 1.06 -11.76
C PHE A 178 -3.22 2.41 -11.09
N THR A 179 -3.79 3.51 -11.59
CA THR A 179 -3.74 4.82 -10.93
C THR A 179 -4.25 4.72 -9.49
N TYR A 180 -5.21 3.83 -9.23
CA TYR A 180 -5.68 3.48 -7.90
C TYR A 180 -4.53 3.25 -6.89
N PHE A 181 -3.54 2.43 -7.23
CA PHE A 181 -2.44 2.12 -6.33
C PHE A 181 -1.62 3.37 -5.98
N VAL A 182 -1.45 4.27 -6.95
CA VAL A 182 -0.72 5.52 -6.78
C VAL A 182 -1.50 6.49 -5.91
N ASP A 183 -2.78 6.72 -6.20
CA ASP A 183 -3.59 7.71 -5.51
C ASP A 183 -3.87 7.30 -4.06
N ARG A 184 -4.20 6.02 -3.82
CA ARG A 184 -4.38 5.52 -2.46
C ARG A 184 -3.08 5.56 -1.67
N THR A 185 -1.95 5.20 -2.27
CA THR A 185 -0.65 5.30 -1.59
C THR A 185 -0.34 6.75 -1.18
N ARG A 186 -0.57 7.70 -2.08
CA ARG A 186 -0.38 9.14 -1.79
C ARG A 186 -1.33 9.63 -0.70
N LEU A 187 -2.59 9.21 -0.71
CA LEU A 187 -3.57 9.54 0.32
C LEU A 187 -3.15 9.01 1.70
N VAL A 188 -2.75 7.74 1.77
CA VAL A 188 -2.25 7.11 3.00
C VAL A 188 -0.99 7.82 3.51
N ALA A 189 -0.06 8.16 2.62
CA ALA A 189 1.15 8.90 2.97
C ALA A 189 0.83 10.30 3.54
N ARG A 190 -0.18 11.00 2.98
CA ARG A 190 -0.67 12.28 3.50
C ARG A 190 -1.31 12.15 4.88
N LEU A 191 -2.17 11.14 5.11
CA LEU A 191 -2.78 10.89 6.42
C LEU A 191 -1.77 10.55 7.53
N ALA A 192 -0.60 10.03 7.13
CA ALA A 192 0.52 9.82 8.03
C ALA A 192 1.33 11.10 8.32
N ASP A 193 0.93 12.27 7.79
CA ASP A 193 1.67 13.53 7.77
C ASP A 193 3.10 13.39 7.22
N GLY A 194 3.40 12.36 6.41
CA GLY A 194 4.78 12.04 6.03
C GLY A 194 5.66 11.49 7.16
N HIS A 195 5.13 11.25 8.37
CA HIS A 195 5.90 10.85 9.57
C HIS A 195 6.10 9.32 9.72
N GLY A 196 6.08 8.57 8.60
CA GLY A 196 6.55 7.19 8.54
C GLY A 196 5.65 6.10 9.18
N GLY A 197 6.16 4.86 9.17
CA GLY A 197 5.40 3.65 9.50
C GLY A 197 4.88 3.54 10.93
N SER A 198 5.44 4.31 11.88
CA SER A 198 5.06 4.27 13.30
C SER A 198 3.69 4.93 13.58
N ARG A 199 3.37 6.05 12.91
CA ARG A 199 2.04 6.66 13.00
C ARG A 199 0.97 5.82 12.29
N LEU A 200 1.30 5.28 11.12
CA LEU A 200 0.43 4.31 10.44
C LEU A 200 0.18 3.07 11.30
N LYS A 201 1.21 2.59 12.02
CA LYS A 201 1.05 1.51 13.00
C LYS A 201 0.09 1.93 14.12
N ALA A 202 0.27 3.10 14.74
CA ALA A 202 -0.61 3.58 15.81
C ALA A 202 -2.09 3.64 15.36
N ARG A 203 -2.35 4.16 14.16
CA ARG A 203 -3.71 4.20 13.58
C ARG A 203 -4.28 2.80 13.33
N GLN A 204 -3.50 1.85 12.83
CA GLN A 204 -3.96 0.47 12.65
C GLN A 204 -4.35 -0.23 13.96
N TYR A 205 -3.63 0.04 15.06
CA TYR A 205 -3.94 -0.56 16.35
C TYR A 205 -5.17 0.05 17.04
N GLN A 206 -5.73 1.15 16.51
CA GLN A 206 -7.00 1.72 16.98
C GLN A 206 -8.22 0.97 16.42
N GLN A 207 -8.03 0.06 15.46
CA GLN A 207 -9.10 -0.70 14.84
C GLN A 207 -9.27 -2.05 15.55
N ASP A 208 -10.43 -2.27 16.18
CA ASP A 208 -10.71 -3.45 16.99
C ASP A 208 -10.57 -4.75 16.17
N GLU A 209 -11.11 -4.79 14.95
CA GLU A 209 -11.03 -5.94 14.04
C GLU A 209 -9.59 -6.24 13.58
N TYR A 210 -8.70 -5.25 13.63
CA TYR A 210 -7.27 -5.44 13.38
C TYR A 210 -6.53 -5.94 14.64
N ARG A 211 -6.94 -5.44 15.82
CA ARG A 211 -6.39 -5.85 17.11
C ARG A 211 -6.75 -7.29 17.45
N ASP A 212 -7.99 -7.67 17.16
CA ASP A 212 -8.61 -8.92 17.62
C ASP A 212 -8.46 -10.06 16.58
N ALA A 213 -7.88 -9.78 15.42
CA ALA A 213 -7.51 -10.80 14.44
C ALA A 213 -6.51 -11.80 15.05
N VAL A 214 -6.83 -13.09 14.97
CA VAL A 214 -5.97 -14.18 15.45
C VAL A 214 -4.69 -14.22 14.62
N ILE A 215 -3.54 -14.47 15.27
CA ILE A 215 -2.26 -14.63 14.57
C ILE A 215 -2.37 -15.79 13.57
N GLY A 216 -2.04 -15.52 12.31
CA GLY A 216 -2.15 -16.49 11.22
C GLY A 216 -3.44 -16.38 10.41
N ASP A 217 -4.45 -15.68 10.93
CA ASP A 217 -5.72 -15.48 10.23
C ASP A 217 -5.69 -14.23 9.33
N ARG A 218 -6.60 -14.22 8.36
CA ARG A 218 -6.83 -13.08 7.48
C ARG A 218 -7.57 -11.98 8.23
N ILE A 219 -7.15 -10.74 8.00
CA ILE A 219 -7.86 -9.57 8.53
C ILE A 219 -9.21 -9.45 7.81
N ALA A 220 -10.30 -9.47 8.58
CA ALA A 220 -11.67 -9.39 8.06
C ALA A 220 -12.00 -8.01 7.47
N THR A 221 -13.01 -7.94 6.60
CA THR A 221 -13.49 -6.64 6.08
C THR A 221 -14.27 -5.95 7.17
N ILE A 222 -14.15 -4.62 7.24
CA ILE A 222 -14.99 -3.76 8.06
C ILE A 222 -15.99 -2.97 7.19
N ALA A 223 -16.00 -3.19 5.87
CA ALA A 223 -16.82 -2.43 4.92
C ALA A 223 -18.30 -2.26 5.33
N PRO A 224 -19.03 -3.30 5.82
CA PRO A 224 -20.42 -3.11 6.24
C PRO A 224 -20.58 -2.06 7.36
N ARG A 225 -19.69 -2.09 8.37
CA ARG A 225 -19.69 -1.12 9.48
C ARG A 225 -19.32 0.28 8.99
N VAL A 226 -18.33 0.38 8.11
CA VAL A 226 -17.84 1.65 7.58
C VAL A 226 -18.87 2.30 6.65
N GLN A 227 -19.57 1.51 5.82
CA GLN A 227 -20.68 2.01 5.00
C GLN A 227 -21.81 2.57 5.86
N GLU A 228 -22.19 1.88 6.94
CA GLU A 228 -23.20 2.39 7.87
C GLU A 228 -22.72 3.68 8.55
N ARG A 229 -21.46 3.72 8.98
CA ARG A 229 -20.86 4.93 9.57
C ARG A 229 -20.84 6.10 8.59
N TRP A 230 -20.46 5.86 7.34
CA TRP A 230 -20.44 6.87 6.28
C TRP A 230 -21.85 7.41 6.01
N ARG A 231 -22.87 6.55 5.86
CA ARG A 231 -24.26 6.97 5.66
C ARG A 231 -24.74 7.88 6.79
N ARG A 232 -24.47 7.53 8.05
CA ARG A 232 -24.83 8.40 9.19
C ARG A 232 -24.16 9.77 9.13
N CYS A 233 -22.91 9.83 8.68
CA CYS A 233 -22.20 11.10 8.50
C CYS A 233 -22.78 11.91 7.33
N ALA A 234 -23.12 11.25 6.23
CA ALA A 234 -23.68 11.83 5.01
C ALA A 234 -25.13 12.32 5.18
N ASP A 235 -25.97 11.57 5.89
CA ASP A 235 -27.39 11.89 6.17
C ASP A 235 -27.56 13.03 7.19
N GLY A 236 -26.46 13.52 7.77
CA GLY A 236 -26.44 14.69 8.63
C GLY A 236 -26.63 14.39 10.11
N ARG A 237 -25.51 14.24 10.83
CA ARG A 237 -25.30 14.73 12.20
C ARG A 237 -23.83 14.52 12.59
N ARG A 238 -23.11 15.62 12.83
CA ARG A 238 -21.82 15.58 13.52
C ARG A 238 -22.01 14.79 14.83
N PRO A 239 -21.29 13.68 15.09
CA PRO A 239 -21.37 13.04 16.39
C PRO A 239 -20.89 14.03 17.47
N PRO A 240 -21.51 14.07 18.66
CA PRO A 240 -20.98 14.87 19.75
C PRO A 240 -19.52 14.46 19.98
N ALA A 241 -18.62 15.43 20.04
CA ALA A 241 -17.20 15.18 20.30
C ALA A 241 -17.07 14.28 21.53
N ALA A 242 -16.34 13.17 21.40
CA ALA A 242 -16.06 12.30 22.53
C ALA A 242 -15.40 13.11 23.66
N PRO A 243 -15.83 12.96 24.92
CA PRO A 243 -15.21 13.70 26.02
C PRO A 243 -13.74 13.28 26.13
N ALA A 244 -12.86 14.27 26.20
CA ALA A 244 -11.45 14.05 26.53
C ALA A 244 -11.38 13.35 27.90
N ALA A 245 -10.77 12.17 27.94
CA ALA A 245 -10.40 11.47 29.17
C ALA A 245 -8.94 11.79 29.52
#